data_AF-F8RHP2-F1
#
_entry.id   AF-F8RHP2-F1
#
_cell.length_a   1.000
_cell.length_b   1.000
_cell.length_c   1.000
_cell.angle_alpha   90.00
_cell.angle_beta   90.00
_cell.angle_gamma   90.00
#
_symmetry.space_group_name_H-M   'P 1'
#
loop_
_entity.id
_entity.type
_entity.pdbx_description
1 polymer ?
#
loop_
_entity_poly.entity_id
_entity_poly.type
_entity_poly.pdbx_seq_one_letter_code
_entity_poly.pdbx_strand_id
1 'polypeptide(L)'
;LYSFSKNYYMIKIYNIYIIISFIYNILYINYISSKGIELGLNNNNVLLPDININNIYKTFPRGNKFYIKPNNINKELIIYGSNLSSSLNNKPYTNIVRYMVNIPNRILYILVGLIISNGTISYASKKNLNNSIFQIKDYNIINYNYRGLLTEHNSKFIFKQSIDKFEYIWYIYNILSHYCLSLPVKTKSKIKNKIYYNIELVTMALPCFSLLRRLFYTGRVKTLPSNLYDLINYESLAHIIMSNASFHNKGITLHLHNFTIKELVMLINIFYIKFNFKSTLYKSNNKNVLYIDIISIKNLYYNIEPFIIPSMKYKFYKYI
;
A
#
# COMPACT_ATOMS: atom_id res chain seq x y z
N LEU A 1 -41.87 15.79 -37.36
CA LEU A 1 -42.08 14.37 -37.02
C LEU A 1 -40.81 13.59 -37.34
N TYR A 2 -39.78 13.67 -36.49
CA TYR A 2 -38.59 12.81 -36.60
C TYR A 2 -38.68 11.73 -35.53
N SER A 3 -38.46 10.50 -35.99
CA SER A 3 -38.97 9.25 -35.43
C SER A 3 -38.32 8.84 -34.11
N PHE A 4 -39.17 8.50 -33.14
CA PHE A 4 -38.85 7.79 -31.89
C PHE A 4 -38.25 6.38 -32.08
N SER A 5 -38.13 5.87 -33.31
CA SER A 5 -37.73 4.48 -33.60
C SER A 5 -36.22 4.22 -33.49
N LYS A 6 -35.34 5.22 -33.73
CA LYS A 6 -33.87 5.04 -33.62
C LYS A 6 -33.38 4.89 -32.18
N ASN A 7 -34.08 5.47 -31.20
CA ASN A 7 -33.73 5.33 -29.79
C ASN A 7 -34.04 3.92 -29.24
N TYR A 8 -35.09 3.26 -29.72
CA TYR A 8 -35.44 1.92 -29.22
C TYR A 8 -34.43 0.85 -29.65
N TYR A 9 -33.82 1.00 -30.82
CA TYR A 9 -32.74 0.11 -31.28
C TYR A 9 -31.46 0.30 -30.48
N MET A 10 -31.10 1.55 -30.16
CA MET A 10 -29.95 1.86 -29.30
C MET A 10 -30.17 1.40 -27.85
N ILE A 11 -31.38 1.51 -27.31
CA ILE A 11 -31.75 0.98 -25.99
C ILE A 11 -31.71 -0.55 -26.01
N LYS A 12 -32.16 -1.22 -27.08
CA LYS A 12 -32.01 -2.67 -27.23
C LYS A 12 -30.55 -3.10 -27.30
N ILE A 13 -29.70 -2.40 -28.07
CA ILE A 13 -28.26 -2.69 -28.13
C ILE A 13 -27.62 -2.49 -26.75
N TYR A 14 -27.97 -1.42 -26.04
CA TYR A 14 -27.44 -1.14 -24.71
C TYR A 14 -27.89 -2.19 -23.68
N ASN A 15 -29.16 -2.62 -23.75
CA ASN A 15 -29.67 -3.70 -22.90
C ASN A 15 -29.04 -5.05 -23.25
N ILE A 16 -28.82 -5.35 -24.54
CA ILE A 16 -28.08 -6.54 -24.97
C ILE A 16 -26.63 -6.48 -24.49
N TYR A 17 -25.97 -5.32 -24.55
CA TYR A 17 -24.63 -5.14 -24.01
C TYR A 17 -24.58 -5.32 -22.49
N ILE A 18 -25.56 -4.81 -21.75
CA ILE A 18 -25.67 -5.02 -20.30
C ILE A 18 -25.91 -6.50 -20.00
N ILE A 19 -26.81 -7.17 -20.72
CA ILE A 19 -27.11 -8.59 -20.52
C ILE A 19 -25.89 -9.46 -20.87
N ILE A 20 -25.20 -9.17 -21.98
CA ILE A 20 -23.96 -9.87 -22.35
C ILE A 20 -22.88 -9.61 -21.30
N SER A 21 -22.71 -8.38 -20.83
CA SER A 21 -21.77 -8.02 -19.76
C SER A 21 -22.10 -8.73 -18.45
N PHE A 22 -23.39 -8.84 -18.11
CA PHE A 22 -23.87 -9.52 -16.91
C PHE A 22 -23.70 -11.04 -17.01
N ILE A 23 -23.98 -11.64 -18.17
CA ILE A 23 -23.74 -13.07 -18.43
C ILE A 23 -22.24 -13.36 -18.44
N TYR A 24 -21.40 -12.49 -19.02
CA TYR A 24 -19.95 -12.62 -18.97
C TYR A 24 -19.45 -12.54 -17.52
N ASN A 25 -19.98 -11.62 -16.71
CA ASN A 25 -19.68 -11.53 -15.29
C ASN A 25 -20.15 -12.78 -14.53
N ILE A 26 -21.34 -13.32 -14.79
CA ILE A 26 -21.82 -14.54 -14.14
C ILE A 26 -20.99 -15.76 -14.54
N LEU A 27 -20.65 -15.92 -15.82
CA LEU A 27 -19.78 -17.00 -16.30
C LEU A 27 -18.36 -16.85 -15.74
N TYR A 28 -17.85 -15.63 -15.64
CA TYR A 28 -16.57 -15.31 -15.00
C TYR A 28 -16.61 -15.62 -13.50
N ILE A 29 -17.67 -15.26 -12.79
CA ILE A 29 -17.89 -15.56 -11.37
C ILE A 29 -18.00 -17.07 -11.13
N ASN A 30 -18.73 -17.80 -11.97
CA ASN A 30 -18.85 -19.27 -11.86
C ASN A 30 -17.53 -19.98 -12.22
N TYR A 31 -16.71 -19.40 -13.09
CA TYR A 31 -15.35 -19.88 -13.33
C TYR A 31 -14.43 -19.58 -12.13
N ILE A 32 -14.55 -18.39 -11.53
CA ILE A 32 -13.83 -17.94 -10.32
C ILE A 32 -14.19 -18.78 -9.10
N SER A 33 -15.46 -19.17 -8.92
CA SER A 33 -15.87 -20.00 -7.78
C SER A 33 -15.21 -21.39 -7.78
N SER A 34 -14.66 -21.82 -8.94
CA SER A 34 -13.85 -23.03 -9.06
C SER A 34 -12.34 -22.79 -8.84
N LYS A 35 -11.85 -21.54 -8.92
CA LYS A 35 -10.44 -21.14 -8.71
C LYS A 35 -10.30 -19.68 -8.23
N GLY A 36 -10.36 -19.47 -6.91
CA GLY A 36 -9.81 -18.30 -6.21
C GLY A 36 -10.77 -17.12 -5.95
N ILE A 37 -10.44 -16.30 -4.94
CA ILE A 37 -11.23 -15.13 -4.49
C ILE A 37 -10.62 -13.85 -5.09
N GLU A 38 -11.48 -12.94 -5.57
CA GLU A 38 -11.09 -11.67 -6.18
C GLU A 38 -10.69 -10.62 -5.12
N LEU A 39 -9.58 -9.90 -5.36
CA LEU A 39 -9.14 -8.78 -4.53
C LEU A 39 -10.04 -7.55 -4.76
N GLY A 40 -10.81 -7.15 -3.74
CA GLY A 40 -11.56 -5.89 -3.74
C GLY A 40 -13.09 -6.01 -3.68
N LEU A 41 -13.64 -7.23 -3.57
CA LEU A 41 -15.08 -7.45 -3.39
C LEU A 41 -15.37 -8.33 -2.17
N ASN A 42 -14.94 -7.88 -0.99
CA ASN A 42 -15.49 -8.38 0.26
C ASN A 42 -16.41 -7.30 0.85
N ASN A 43 -17.66 -7.67 1.14
CA ASN A 43 -18.70 -6.83 1.76
C ASN A 43 -18.34 -6.23 3.15
N ASN A 44 -17.08 -6.34 3.60
CA ASN A 44 -16.63 -6.10 4.97
C ASN A 44 -15.56 -4.98 5.11
N ASN A 45 -15.36 -4.11 4.11
CA ASN A 45 -14.40 -2.99 4.15
C ASN A 45 -12.90 -3.37 4.36
N VAL A 46 -12.51 -4.65 4.34
CA VAL A 46 -11.11 -5.08 4.50
C VAL A 46 -10.42 -5.13 3.13
N LEU A 47 -9.34 -4.34 2.97
CA LEU A 47 -8.66 -4.17 1.69
C LEU A 47 -7.61 -5.23 1.37
N LEU A 48 -7.09 -5.92 2.39
CA LEU A 48 -6.09 -6.97 2.24
C LEU A 48 -6.68 -8.34 2.60
N PRO A 49 -6.48 -9.37 1.78
CA PRO A 49 -6.98 -10.70 2.06
C PRO A 49 -6.29 -11.35 3.25
N ASP A 50 -6.91 -12.42 3.73
CA ASP A 50 -6.32 -13.27 4.75
C ASP A 50 -5.05 -13.93 4.22
N ILE A 51 -4.06 -13.98 5.09
CA ILE A 51 -2.73 -14.51 4.80
C ILE A 51 -2.74 -16.05 4.81
N ASN A 52 -3.72 -16.65 5.50
CA ASN A 52 -3.88 -18.09 5.61
C ASN A 52 -5.37 -18.43 5.83
N ILE A 53 -5.80 -19.53 5.22
CA ILE A 53 -7.20 -20.04 5.30
C ILE A 53 -7.34 -21.31 6.14
N ASN A 54 -6.22 -21.93 6.54
CA ASN A 54 -6.22 -23.18 7.28
C ASN A 54 -6.00 -22.96 8.79
N ASN A 55 -6.12 -24.02 9.59
CA ASN A 55 -5.75 -23.95 10.99
C ASN A 55 -4.22 -23.84 11.14
N ILE A 56 -3.72 -22.65 11.50
CA ILE A 56 -2.28 -22.36 11.68
C ILE A 56 -1.57 -23.28 12.67
N TYR A 57 -2.26 -23.81 13.69
CA TYR A 57 -1.65 -24.76 14.63
C TYR A 57 -1.41 -26.12 13.98
N LYS A 58 -2.29 -26.54 13.06
CA LYS A 58 -2.07 -27.73 12.24
C LYS A 58 -1.01 -27.47 11.16
N THR A 59 -1.01 -26.27 10.57
CA THR A 59 -0.03 -25.88 9.55
C THR A 59 1.39 -25.80 10.11
N PHE A 60 1.54 -25.37 11.37
CA PHE A 60 2.83 -25.24 12.06
C PHE A 60 2.84 -26.01 13.39
N PRO A 61 2.87 -27.36 13.36
CA PRO A 61 2.72 -28.18 14.56
C PRO A 61 3.89 -28.03 15.54
N ARG A 62 5.08 -27.68 15.03
CA ARG A 62 6.29 -27.40 15.83
C ARG A 62 6.38 -25.96 16.33
N GLY A 63 5.43 -25.09 15.96
CA GLY A 63 5.42 -23.70 16.38
C GLY A 63 5.05 -23.57 17.87
N ASN A 64 5.71 -22.67 18.60
CA ASN A 64 5.33 -22.38 19.97
C ASN A 64 3.93 -21.73 20.01
N LYS A 65 2.96 -22.46 20.58
CA LYS A 65 1.56 -22.04 20.72
C LYS A 65 1.36 -20.94 21.77
N PHE A 66 2.29 -20.84 22.73
CA PHE A 66 2.24 -19.91 23.85
C PHE A 66 3.15 -18.70 23.64
N TYR A 67 3.41 -18.33 22.39
CA TYR A 67 4.21 -17.12 22.08
C TYR A 67 3.49 -15.86 22.57
N ILE A 68 2.20 -15.72 22.23
CA ILE A 68 1.36 -14.64 22.74
C ILE A 68 0.82 -15.12 24.09
N LYS A 69 1.22 -14.45 25.18
CA LYS A 69 0.69 -14.74 26.51
C LYS A 69 -0.77 -14.28 26.57
N PRO A 70 -1.68 -15.08 27.15
CA PRO A 70 -3.06 -14.66 27.32
C PRO A 70 -3.13 -13.42 28.23
N ASN A 71 -3.95 -12.45 27.86
CA ASN A 71 -4.29 -11.34 28.74
C ASN A 71 -5.46 -11.78 29.63
N ASN A 72 -5.15 -12.11 30.88
CA ASN A 72 -6.16 -12.54 31.85
C ASN A 72 -6.76 -11.37 32.65
N ILE A 73 -6.25 -10.14 32.45
CA ILE A 73 -6.63 -8.94 33.21
C ILE A 73 -7.73 -8.19 32.46
N ASN A 74 -7.46 -7.77 31.22
CA ASN A 74 -8.46 -7.10 30.38
C ASN A 74 -8.97 -8.08 29.30
N LYS A 75 -10.27 -8.34 29.32
CA LYS A 75 -10.99 -9.23 28.40
C LYS A 75 -11.86 -8.48 27.39
N GLU A 76 -11.77 -7.15 27.34
CA GLU A 76 -12.50 -6.34 26.38
C GLU A 76 -12.12 -6.72 24.94
N LEU A 77 -13.15 -6.82 24.09
CA LEU A 77 -12.96 -6.99 22.66
C LEU A 77 -12.59 -5.64 22.06
N ILE A 78 -11.40 -5.56 21.48
CA ILE A 78 -10.90 -4.38 20.80
C ILE A 78 -10.74 -4.63 19.30
N ILE A 79 -10.92 -3.56 18.52
CA ILE A 79 -10.67 -3.59 17.07
C ILE A 79 -9.18 -3.89 16.84
N TYR A 80 -8.89 -4.88 16.00
CA TYR A 80 -7.53 -5.22 15.61
C TYR A 80 -6.80 -4.00 15.00
N GLY A 81 -5.60 -3.69 15.50
CA GLY A 81 -4.83 -2.53 15.05
C GLY A 81 -4.95 -1.27 15.92
N SER A 82 -5.91 -1.23 16.85
CA SER A 82 -6.09 -0.09 17.76
C SER A 82 -5.02 -0.04 18.86
N ASN A 83 -4.61 -1.21 19.37
CA ASN A 83 -3.66 -1.35 20.48
C ASN A 83 -2.55 -2.37 20.15
N LEU A 84 -1.77 -2.08 19.11
CA LEU A 84 -0.61 -2.91 18.77
C LEU A 84 0.62 -2.44 19.57
N SER A 85 1.08 -3.26 20.50
CA SER A 85 2.28 -2.97 21.28
C SER A 85 3.55 -3.11 20.44
N SER A 86 4.59 -2.37 20.81
CA SER A 86 5.91 -2.46 20.18
C SER A 86 6.51 -3.87 20.33
N SER A 87 7.15 -4.36 19.27
CA SER A 87 7.91 -5.61 19.29
C SER A 87 9.38 -5.42 19.68
N LEU A 88 9.77 -4.22 20.11
CA LEU A 88 11.11 -3.93 20.60
C LEU A 88 11.44 -4.80 21.81
N ASN A 89 12.65 -5.37 21.84
CA ASN A 89 13.15 -6.29 22.88
C ASN A 89 12.38 -7.60 23.04
N ASN A 90 11.39 -7.88 22.18
CA ASN A 90 10.68 -9.15 22.16
C ASN A 90 11.38 -10.16 21.26
N LYS A 91 11.13 -11.46 21.51
CA LYS A 91 11.56 -12.53 20.60
C LYS A 91 10.89 -12.35 19.23
N PRO A 92 11.53 -12.70 18.11
CA PRO A 92 10.89 -12.69 16.80
C PRO A 92 9.60 -13.53 16.77
N TYR A 93 8.63 -13.13 15.95
CA TYR A 93 7.40 -13.88 15.77
C TYR A 93 7.65 -15.33 15.33
N THR A 94 6.92 -16.26 15.94
CA THR A 94 6.84 -17.65 15.48
C THR A 94 6.11 -17.71 14.13
N ASN A 95 6.24 -18.82 13.41
CA ASN A 95 5.47 -19.00 12.18
C ASN A 95 3.97 -18.84 12.42
N ILE A 96 3.44 -19.38 13.51
CA ILE A 96 2.02 -19.19 13.88
C ILE A 96 1.66 -17.70 13.87
N VAL A 97 2.38 -16.87 14.63
CA VAL A 97 2.08 -15.43 14.74
C VAL A 97 2.32 -14.68 13.43
N ARG A 98 3.36 -15.04 12.66
CA ARG A 98 3.64 -14.40 11.36
C ARG A 98 2.47 -14.54 10.38
N TYR A 99 1.74 -15.65 10.41
CA TYR A 99 0.58 -15.88 9.54
C TYR A 99 -0.75 -15.48 10.18
N MET A 100 -0.74 -14.95 11.41
CA MET A 100 -1.89 -14.29 12.06
C MET A 100 -1.87 -12.78 11.87
N VAL A 101 -0.68 -12.17 11.89
CA VAL A 101 -0.52 -10.71 11.89
C VAL A 101 -0.71 -10.16 10.47
N ASN A 102 -1.80 -9.42 10.26
CA ASN A 102 -2.10 -8.69 9.03
C ASN A 102 -2.00 -7.16 9.24
N ILE A 103 -2.13 -6.37 8.18
CA ILE A 103 -2.04 -4.90 8.23
C ILE A 103 -3.44 -4.29 8.32
N PRO A 104 -3.80 -3.62 9.42
CA PRO A 104 -5.08 -2.89 9.53
C PRO A 104 -5.17 -1.75 8.49
N ASN A 105 -6.38 -1.44 8.01
CA ASN A 105 -6.61 -0.41 6.99
C ASN A 105 -5.97 0.95 7.33
N ARG A 106 -6.05 1.40 8.59
CA ARG A 106 -5.40 2.65 9.04
C ARG A 106 -3.90 2.66 8.75
N ILE A 107 -3.21 1.55 9.06
CA ILE A 107 -1.77 1.41 8.82
C ILE A 107 -1.50 1.20 7.32
N LEU A 108 -2.40 0.51 6.62
CA LEU A 108 -2.31 0.28 5.18
C LEU A 108 -2.25 1.60 4.40
N TYR A 109 -3.14 2.54 4.68
CA TYR A 109 -3.17 3.83 3.98
C TYR A 109 -1.86 4.60 4.12
N ILE A 110 -1.29 4.62 5.33
CA ILE A 110 0.04 5.18 5.59
C ILE A 110 1.10 4.45 4.75
N LEU A 111 1.14 3.11 4.83
CA LEU A 111 2.09 2.29 4.09
C LEU A 111 1.99 2.50 2.58
N VAL A 112 0.79 2.62 2.02
CA VAL A 112 0.59 2.90 0.59
C VAL A 112 1.23 4.23 0.21
N GLY A 113 1.00 5.29 0.99
CA GLY A 113 1.63 6.59 0.74
C GLY A 113 3.16 6.55 0.86
N LEU A 114 3.68 5.78 1.81
CA LEU A 114 5.12 5.55 1.95
C LEU A 114 5.68 4.72 0.79
N ILE A 115 5.00 3.65 0.35
CA ILE A 115 5.44 2.77 -0.74
C ILE A 115 5.47 3.53 -2.06
N ILE A 116 4.45 4.34 -2.37
CA ILE A 116 4.42 5.16 -3.58
C ILE A 116 5.58 6.15 -3.58
N SER A 117 6.01 6.62 -2.42
CA SER A 117 7.14 7.53 -2.26
C SER A 117 8.47 6.77 -2.03
N ASN A 118 9.10 6.92 -0.86
CA ASN A 118 10.46 6.45 -0.56
C ASN A 118 10.54 5.09 0.13
N GLY A 119 9.39 4.50 0.48
CA GLY A 119 9.31 3.16 1.05
C GLY A 119 9.71 2.09 0.06
N THR A 120 10.35 1.03 0.53
CA THR A 120 10.76 -0.10 -0.29
C THR A 120 10.37 -1.42 0.37
N ILE A 121 9.95 -2.39 -0.42
CA ILE A 121 9.68 -3.75 0.07
C ILE A 121 10.66 -4.72 -0.58
N SER A 122 11.39 -5.46 0.25
CA SER A 122 12.43 -6.40 -0.18
C SER A 122 12.17 -7.79 0.36
N TYR A 123 12.49 -8.81 -0.42
CA TYR A 123 12.45 -10.19 0.05
C TYR A 123 13.47 -10.41 1.17
N ALA A 124 13.10 -11.19 2.18
CA ALA A 124 14.00 -11.60 3.24
C ALA A 124 15.12 -12.52 2.74
N SER A 125 14.77 -13.42 1.83
CA SER A 125 15.67 -14.37 1.20
C SER A 125 15.43 -14.39 -0.30
N LYS A 126 16.52 -14.49 -1.06
CA LYS A 126 16.48 -14.64 -2.52
C LYS A 126 16.42 -16.11 -2.96
N LYS A 127 16.55 -17.05 -2.03
CA LYS A 127 16.54 -18.49 -2.32
C LYS A 127 15.15 -18.92 -2.78
N ASN A 128 15.09 -19.69 -3.88
CA ASN A 128 13.87 -20.28 -4.44
C ASN A 128 12.76 -19.28 -4.77
N LEU A 129 13.10 -18.03 -5.11
CA LEU A 129 12.11 -17.02 -5.52
C LEU A 129 11.25 -17.48 -6.71
N ASN A 130 11.80 -18.31 -7.59
CA ASN A 130 11.09 -18.87 -8.74
C ASN A 130 9.92 -19.78 -8.35
N ASN A 131 9.96 -20.37 -7.15
CA ASN A 131 8.90 -21.24 -6.62
C ASN A 131 7.87 -20.46 -5.79
N SER A 132 8.11 -19.17 -5.55
CA SER A 132 7.16 -18.31 -4.84
C SER A 132 5.99 -17.96 -5.76
N ILE A 133 4.77 -17.98 -5.23
CA ILE A 133 3.48 -17.76 -5.93
C ILE A 133 3.42 -16.43 -6.71
N PHE A 134 4.40 -15.53 -6.53
CA PHE A 134 4.50 -14.23 -7.19
C PHE A 134 4.81 -14.27 -8.69
N GLN A 135 4.77 -15.43 -9.36
CA GLN A 135 4.84 -15.55 -10.82
C GLN A 135 3.47 -15.55 -11.52
N ILE A 136 2.36 -15.64 -10.79
CA ILE A 136 1.02 -15.60 -11.40
C ILE A 136 0.73 -14.15 -11.80
N LYS A 137 0.63 -13.92 -13.12
CA LYS A 137 0.46 -12.60 -13.74
C LYS A 137 -0.89 -11.94 -13.44
N ASP A 138 -1.85 -12.70 -12.90
CA ASP A 138 -3.18 -12.22 -12.55
C ASP A 138 -3.21 -11.79 -11.09
N TYR A 139 -2.92 -10.50 -10.87
CA TYR A 139 -2.93 -9.83 -9.57
C TYR A 139 -4.29 -9.90 -8.85
N ASN A 140 -5.36 -10.28 -9.55
CA ASN A 140 -6.71 -10.36 -9.01
C ASN A 140 -7.02 -11.71 -8.33
N ILE A 141 -6.24 -12.77 -8.61
CA ILE A 141 -6.51 -14.11 -8.10
C ILE A 141 -5.60 -14.42 -6.92
N ILE A 142 -6.18 -14.54 -5.73
CA ILE A 142 -5.47 -15.02 -4.55
C ILE A 142 -5.39 -16.54 -4.60
N ASN A 143 -4.20 -17.07 -4.85
CA ASN A 143 -3.92 -18.49 -4.69
C ASN A 143 -3.21 -18.77 -3.37
N TYR A 144 -3.77 -19.70 -2.60
CA TYR A 144 -3.11 -20.28 -1.44
C TYR A 144 -2.37 -21.54 -1.87
N ASN A 145 -1.22 -21.82 -1.26
CA ASN A 145 -0.51 -23.07 -1.53
C ASN A 145 -1.25 -24.29 -0.95
N TYR A 146 -0.73 -25.49 -1.20
CA TYR A 146 -1.28 -26.75 -0.68
C TYR A 146 -1.43 -26.81 0.86
N ARG A 147 -0.75 -25.91 1.59
CA ARG A 147 -0.85 -25.77 3.06
C ARG A 147 -1.88 -24.72 3.49
N GLY A 148 -2.54 -24.04 2.55
CA GLY A 148 -3.46 -22.93 2.82
C GLY A 148 -2.78 -21.60 3.13
N LEU A 149 -1.50 -21.44 2.79
CA LEU A 149 -0.72 -20.23 3.02
C LEU A 149 -0.64 -19.38 1.76
N LEU A 150 -0.79 -18.06 1.91
CA LEU A 150 -0.68 -17.11 0.79
C LEU A 150 0.75 -17.07 0.20
N THR A 151 1.75 -17.16 1.05
CA THR A 151 3.16 -17.11 0.67
C THR A 151 4.02 -17.77 1.73
N GLU A 152 5.04 -18.52 1.30
CA GLU A 152 6.09 -19.02 2.21
C GLU A 152 7.33 -18.11 2.22
N HIS A 153 7.37 -17.14 1.31
CA HIS A 153 8.46 -16.18 1.18
C HIS A 153 8.02 -14.84 1.76
N ASN A 154 8.71 -14.43 2.83
CA ASN A 154 8.40 -13.21 3.55
C ASN A 154 9.23 -12.03 3.04
N SER A 155 8.62 -10.86 3.08
CA SER A 155 9.22 -9.60 2.66
C SER A 155 9.21 -8.64 3.83
N LYS A 156 10.16 -7.71 3.84
CA LYS A 156 10.26 -6.63 4.82
C LYS A 156 10.04 -5.29 4.14
N PHE A 157 9.29 -4.43 4.79
CA PHE A 157 9.21 -3.01 4.48
C PHE A 157 10.40 -2.27 5.11
N ILE A 158 10.99 -1.37 4.33
CA ILE A 158 12.10 -0.51 4.68
C ILE A 158 11.72 0.92 4.29
N PHE A 159 11.84 1.86 5.23
CA PHE A 159 11.67 3.28 4.95
C PHE A 159 12.89 4.05 5.40
N LYS A 160 13.41 4.88 4.51
CA LYS A 160 14.66 5.59 4.67
C LYS A 160 14.49 7.04 4.26
N GLN A 161 14.98 7.95 5.11
CA GLN A 161 15.04 9.38 4.83
C GLN A 161 16.37 9.95 5.32
N SER A 162 16.65 11.17 4.88
CA SER A 162 17.75 11.98 5.39
C SER A 162 17.58 12.28 6.88
N ILE A 163 18.71 12.47 7.58
CA ILE A 163 18.73 12.56 9.05
C ILE A 163 17.95 13.75 9.63
N ASP A 164 17.84 14.83 8.87
CA ASP A 164 17.03 16.02 9.17
C ASP A 164 15.52 15.72 9.28
N LYS A 165 15.06 14.56 8.80
CA LYS A 165 13.67 14.11 8.90
C LYS A 165 13.47 13.05 9.99
N PHE A 166 14.30 13.05 11.04
CA PHE A 166 14.22 12.08 12.12
C PHE A 166 12.82 12.01 12.75
N GLU A 167 12.21 13.16 13.07
CA GLU A 167 10.89 13.20 13.70
C GLU A 167 9.82 12.51 12.85
N TYR A 168 9.89 12.68 11.52
CA TYR A 168 8.99 11.99 10.61
C TYR A 168 9.20 10.47 10.66
N ILE A 169 10.46 10.01 10.60
CA ILE A 169 10.75 8.58 10.74
C ILE A 169 10.31 8.04 12.09
N TRP A 170 10.51 8.79 13.17
CA TRP A 170 10.13 8.39 14.52
C TRP A 170 8.61 8.23 14.65
N TYR A 171 7.84 9.17 14.09
CA TYR A 171 6.39 9.05 13.99
C TYR A 171 5.98 7.76 13.27
N ILE A 172 6.55 7.48 12.09
CA ILE A 172 6.26 6.25 11.34
C ILE A 172 6.69 5.00 12.11
N TYR A 173 7.83 5.05 12.81
CA TYR A 173 8.29 3.95 13.65
C TYR A 173 7.29 3.64 14.75
N ASN A 174 6.72 4.64 15.44
CA ASN A 174 5.75 4.39 16.50
C ASN A 174 4.52 3.64 15.97
N ILE A 175 4.03 4.00 14.78
CA ILE A 175 2.91 3.33 14.10
C ILE A 175 3.27 1.90 13.68
N LEU A 176 4.51 1.68 13.21
CA LEU A 176 4.97 0.40 12.71
C LEU A 176 5.72 -0.44 13.75
N SER A 177 5.83 0.01 15.00
CA SER A 177 6.72 -0.56 16.03
C SER A 177 6.39 -2.01 16.34
N HIS A 178 5.10 -2.39 16.23
CA HIS A 178 4.64 -3.77 16.31
C HIS A 178 5.31 -4.69 15.28
N TYR A 179 5.65 -4.17 14.10
CA TYR A 179 6.32 -4.93 13.04
C TYR A 179 7.86 -4.86 13.14
N CYS A 180 8.43 -4.11 14.08
CA CYS A 180 9.87 -3.83 14.15
C CYS A 180 10.50 -4.49 15.38
N LEU A 181 11.63 -5.19 15.19
CA LEU A 181 12.41 -5.76 16.31
C LEU A 181 13.51 -4.81 16.81
N SER A 182 13.80 -3.76 16.05
CA SER A 182 14.84 -2.79 16.35
C SER A 182 14.30 -1.37 16.18
N LEU A 183 14.94 -0.43 16.87
CA LEU A 183 14.75 1.01 16.63
C LEU A 183 15.23 1.39 15.22
N PRO A 184 14.82 2.56 14.69
CA PRO A 184 15.40 3.12 13.48
C PRO A 184 16.92 3.31 13.64
N VAL A 185 17.68 2.94 12.60
CA VAL A 185 19.15 2.94 12.63
C VAL A 185 19.73 4.03 11.75
N LYS A 186 20.82 4.67 12.22
CA LYS A 186 21.58 5.62 11.40
C LYS A 186 22.37 4.84 10.33
N THR A 187 22.24 5.28 9.08
CA THR A 187 22.97 4.72 7.95
C THR A 187 23.70 5.83 7.20
N LYS A 188 24.72 5.48 6.41
CA LYS A 188 25.46 6.42 5.56
C LYS A 188 25.51 5.92 4.12
N SER A 189 25.44 6.84 3.16
CA SER A 189 25.61 6.57 1.74
C SER A 189 26.63 7.53 1.14
N LYS A 190 27.53 7.03 0.30
CA LYS A 190 28.51 7.86 -0.42
C LYS A 190 28.02 8.08 -1.85
N ILE A 191 27.79 9.33 -2.22
CA ILE A 191 27.38 9.71 -3.58
C ILE A 191 28.36 10.80 -4.06
N LYS A 192 29.03 10.58 -5.20
CA LYS A 192 30.00 11.53 -5.78
C LYS A 192 30.98 12.11 -4.73
N ASN A 193 31.59 11.22 -3.94
CA ASN A 193 32.50 11.53 -2.82
C ASN A 193 31.93 12.31 -1.63
N LYS A 194 30.64 12.67 -1.62
CA LYS A 194 29.97 13.24 -0.44
C LYS A 194 29.29 12.16 0.38
N ILE A 195 29.39 12.26 1.70
CA ILE A 195 28.75 11.36 2.66
C ILE A 195 27.41 11.97 3.05
N TYR A 196 26.34 11.20 2.90
CA TYR A 196 24.99 11.56 3.32
C TYR A 196 24.58 10.66 4.47
N TYR A 197 24.09 11.27 5.54
CA TYR A 197 23.55 10.56 6.70
C TYR A 197 22.05 10.41 6.56
N ASN A 198 21.59 9.20 6.80
CA ASN A 198 20.19 8.81 6.71
C ASN A 198 19.79 8.08 7.98
N ILE A 199 18.49 7.96 8.19
CA ILE A 199 17.91 7.07 9.19
C ILE A 199 17.02 6.08 8.44
N GLU A 200 17.06 4.84 8.87
CA GLU A 200 16.36 3.73 8.22
C GLU A 200 15.57 2.95 9.27
N LEU A 201 14.26 2.77 9.02
CA LEU A 201 13.43 1.83 9.77
C LEU A 201 13.24 0.57 8.95
N VAL A 202 13.29 -0.59 9.63
CA VAL A 202 13.18 -1.90 8.99
C VAL A 202 12.22 -2.75 9.79
N THR A 203 11.20 -3.25 9.10
CA THR A 203 10.25 -4.21 9.67
C THR A 203 10.80 -5.63 9.63
N MET A 204 10.24 -6.52 10.45
CA MET A 204 10.38 -7.95 10.29
C MET A 204 9.91 -8.36 8.89
N ALA A 205 10.55 -9.40 8.35
CA ALA A 205 10.01 -10.02 7.15
C ALA A 205 8.73 -10.79 7.47
N LEU A 206 7.57 -10.31 7.04
CA LEU A 206 6.27 -10.90 7.34
C LEU A 206 5.48 -11.21 6.05
N PRO A 207 4.55 -12.18 6.11
CA PRO A 207 3.67 -12.47 4.98
C PRO A 207 2.82 -11.27 4.53
N CYS A 208 2.35 -10.43 5.45
CA CYS A 208 1.56 -9.24 5.13
C CYS A 208 2.32 -8.22 4.25
N PHE A 209 3.62 -8.04 4.47
CA PHE A 209 4.46 -7.22 3.61
C PHE A 209 4.75 -7.88 2.26
N SER A 210 4.75 -9.22 2.19
CA SER A 210 4.82 -9.92 0.90
C SER A 210 3.55 -9.74 0.08
N LEU A 211 2.38 -9.70 0.72
CA LEU A 211 1.12 -9.35 0.07
C LEU A 211 1.18 -7.91 -0.50
N LEU A 212 1.63 -6.93 0.29
CA LEU A 212 1.85 -5.57 -0.22
C LEU A 212 2.86 -5.52 -1.35
N ARG A 213 3.93 -6.31 -1.26
CA ARG A 213 4.93 -6.40 -2.32
C ARG A 213 4.29 -6.88 -3.62
N ARG A 214 3.40 -7.88 -3.56
CA ARG A 214 2.68 -8.40 -4.73
C ARG A 214 1.90 -7.30 -5.43
N LEU A 215 1.28 -6.39 -4.69
CA LEU A 215 0.52 -5.27 -5.27
C LEU A 215 1.43 -4.24 -5.94
N PHE A 216 2.54 -3.87 -5.29
CA PHE A 216 3.35 -2.72 -5.71
C PHE A 216 4.64 -3.08 -6.46
N TYR A 217 4.86 -4.35 -6.84
CA TYR A 217 6.08 -4.75 -7.53
C TYR A 217 5.88 -5.82 -8.61
N THR A 218 6.47 -5.58 -9.78
CA THR A 218 6.70 -6.56 -10.85
C THR A 218 8.17 -6.97 -10.84
N GLY A 219 8.46 -8.20 -10.39
CA GLY A 219 9.85 -8.61 -10.18
C GLY A 219 10.56 -7.67 -9.20
N ARG A 220 11.60 -6.95 -9.63
CA ARG A 220 12.35 -5.96 -8.82
C ARG A 220 11.88 -4.52 -9.00
N VAL A 221 10.99 -4.27 -9.96
CA VAL A 221 10.54 -2.93 -10.32
C VAL A 221 9.30 -2.61 -9.50
N LYS A 222 9.27 -1.41 -8.90
CA LYS A 222 8.08 -0.91 -8.20
C LYS A 222 7.07 -0.43 -9.23
N THR A 223 5.82 -0.82 -9.08
CA THR A 223 4.70 -0.48 -9.97
C THR A 223 3.48 -0.03 -9.18
N LEU A 224 2.56 0.65 -9.84
CA LEU A 224 1.25 0.99 -9.25
C LEU A 224 0.20 -0.08 -9.60
N PRO A 225 -0.54 -0.62 -8.62
CA PRO A 225 -1.57 -1.61 -8.88
C PRO A 225 -2.81 -1.01 -9.54
N SER A 226 -3.58 -1.81 -10.27
CA SER A 226 -4.83 -1.39 -10.92
C SER A 226 -5.90 -0.96 -9.91
N ASN A 227 -5.97 -1.61 -8.75
CA ASN A 227 -6.88 -1.27 -7.66
C ASN A 227 -6.35 -0.13 -6.75
N LEU A 228 -5.39 0.68 -7.22
CA LEU A 228 -4.83 1.78 -6.43
C LEU A 228 -5.89 2.78 -5.96
N TYR A 229 -6.99 2.95 -6.72
CA TYR A 229 -8.10 3.82 -6.34
C TYR A 229 -8.62 3.50 -4.94
N ASP A 230 -8.74 2.23 -4.55
CA ASP A 230 -9.25 1.81 -3.24
C ASP A 230 -8.19 1.91 -2.14
N LEU A 231 -6.93 1.72 -2.52
CA LEU A 231 -5.78 1.69 -1.60
C LEU A 231 -5.28 3.07 -1.17
N ILE A 232 -5.68 4.14 -1.84
CA ILE A 232 -5.23 5.52 -1.55
C ILE A 232 -6.36 6.36 -0.95
N ASN A 233 -6.08 7.09 0.13
CA ASN A 233 -6.98 8.09 0.71
C ASN A 233 -6.23 9.40 1.01
N TYR A 234 -6.88 10.35 1.71
CA TYR A 234 -6.24 11.62 2.09
C TYR A 234 -5.00 11.42 2.97
N GLU A 235 -4.98 10.44 3.87
CA GLU A 235 -3.82 10.09 4.70
C GLU A 235 -2.66 9.56 3.85
N SER A 236 -2.92 8.64 2.92
CA SER A 236 -1.93 8.17 1.94
C SER A 236 -1.35 9.34 1.15
N LEU A 237 -2.20 10.25 0.68
CA LEU A 237 -1.79 11.42 -0.10
C LEU A 237 -0.92 12.37 0.72
N ALA A 238 -1.27 12.62 1.98
CA ALA A 238 -0.45 13.40 2.91
C ALA A 238 0.96 12.80 3.02
N HIS A 239 1.08 11.48 3.18
CA HIS A 239 2.38 10.79 3.23
C HIS A 239 3.16 10.83 1.91
N ILE A 240 2.49 10.80 0.76
CA ILE A 240 3.13 10.99 -0.55
C ILE A 240 3.76 12.39 -0.63
N ILE A 241 2.99 13.43 -0.26
CA ILE A 241 3.45 14.82 -0.30
C ILE A 241 4.57 15.03 0.72
N MET A 242 4.39 14.62 1.98
CA MET A 242 5.41 14.72 3.02
C MET A 242 6.71 14.06 2.58
N SER A 243 6.67 12.90 1.93
CA SER A 243 7.88 12.18 1.53
C SER A 243 8.55 12.78 0.28
N ASN A 244 7.79 13.02 -0.79
CA ASN A 244 8.35 13.25 -2.14
C ASN A 244 7.98 14.58 -2.81
N ALA A 245 7.27 15.47 -2.12
CA ALA A 245 7.01 16.81 -2.64
C ALA A 245 8.22 17.74 -2.50
N SER A 246 8.42 18.60 -3.50
CA SER A 246 9.15 19.85 -3.38
C SER A 246 8.21 21.02 -3.72
N PHE A 247 8.39 22.12 -2.99
CA PHE A 247 7.51 23.28 -3.10
C PHE A 247 8.16 24.37 -3.95
N HIS A 248 7.33 25.06 -4.71
CA HIS A 248 7.68 26.21 -5.52
C HIS A 248 6.60 27.29 -5.34
N ASN A 249 6.89 28.54 -5.73
CA ASN A 249 5.98 29.66 -5.49
C ASN A 249 4.58 29.50 -6.10
N LYS A 250 4.41 28.64 -7.12
CA LYS A 250 3.15 28.43 -7.84
C LYS A 250 2.45 27.11 -7.51
N GLY A 251 3.07 26.24 -6.70
CA GLY A 251 2.54 24.91 -6.43
C GLY A 251 3.58 23.91 -5.93
N ILE A 252 3.24 22.63 -6.02
CA ILE A 252 4.08 21.49 -5.59
C ILE A 252 4.48 20.66 -6.80
N THR A 253 5.72 20.17 -6.81
CA THR A 253 6.09 19.03 -7.66
C THR A 253 6.28 17.76 -6.82
N LEU A 254 5.62 16.67 -7.24
CA LEU A 254 5.81 15.33 -6.67
C LEU A 254 6.86 14.58 -7.48
N HIS A 255 7.98 14.26 -6.85
CA HIS A 255 9.08 13.52 -7.48
C HIS A 255 8.79 12.00 -7.48
N LEU A 256 7.90 11.57 -8.37
CA LEU A 256 7.49 10.18 -8.58
C LEU A 256 8.12 9.55 -9.82
N HIS A 257 9.36 9.94 -10.12
CA HIS A 257 10.10 9.58 -11.34
C HIS A 257 10.42 8.08 -11.51
N ASN A 258 10.13 7.26 -10.51
CA ASN A 258 10.31 5.81 -10.57
C ASN A 258 9.15 5.10 -11.30
N PHE A 259 8.07 5.81 -11.61
CA PHE A 259 6.90 5.27 -12.31
C PHE A 259 6.85 5.71 -13.78
N THR A 260 6.23 4.88 -14.59
CA THR A 260 5.98 5.12 -16.01
C THR A 260 4.93 6.23 -16.23
N ILE A 261 4.91 6.82 -17.42
CA ILE A 261 3.89 7.83 -17.77
C ILE A 261 2.47 7.26 -17.60
N LYS A 262 2.23 6.00 -17.99
CA LYS A 262 0.93 5.34 -17.83
C LYS A 262 0.50 5.30 -16.36
N GLU A 263 1.39 4.96 -15.46
CA GLU A 263 1.14 4.92 -14.01
C GLU A 263 0.92 6.33 -13.44
N LEU A 264 1.68 7.33 -13.90
CA LEU A 264 1.47 8.71 -13.49
C LEU A 264 0.13 9.27 -13.98
N VAL A 265 -0.31 8.92 -15.19
CA VAL A 265 -1.65 9.28 -15.70
C VAL A 265 -2.74 8.62 -14.86
N MET A 266 -2.56 7.36 -14.45
CA MET A 266 -3.48 6.70 -13.52
C MET A 266 -3.58 7.47 -12.19
N LEU A 267 -2.47 7.93 -11.63
CA LEU A 267 -2.48 8.80 -10.43
C LEU A 267 -3.21 10.12 -10.66
N ILE A 268 -2.98 10.79 -11.80
CA ILE A 268 -3.67 12.03 -12.16
C ILE A 268 -5.19 11.82 -12.17
N ASN A 269 -5.65 10.73 -12.78
CA ASN A 269 -7.07 10.39 -12.84
C ASN A 269 -7.64 10.11 -11.44
N ILE A 270 -6.90 9.39 -10.59
CA ILE A 270 -7.32 9.17 -9.20
C ILE A 270 -7.39 10.50 -8.44
N PHE A 271 -6.42 11.39 -8.61
CA PHE A 271 -6.42 12.71 -7.96
C PHE A 271 -7.62 13.56 -8.38
N TYR A 272 -7.97 13.51 -9.67
CA TYR A 272 -9.14 14.21 -10.19
C TYR A 272 -10.45 13.60 -9.66
N ILE A 273 -10.64 12.29 -9.80
CA ILE A 273 -11.91 11.63 -9.47
C ILE A 273 -12.12 11.52 -7.96
N LYS A 274 -11.10 11.12 -7.20
CA LYS A 274 -11.22 10.80 -5.77
C LYS A 274 -11.04 12.01 -4.87
N PHE A 275 -10.09 12.88 -5.21
CA PHE A 275 -9.71 14.01 -4.35
C PHE A 275 -10.14 15.36 -4.91
N ASN A 276 -10.77 15.37 -6.08
CA ASN A 276 -11.31 16.57 -6.73
C ASN A 276 -10.27 17.69 -6.92
N PHE A 277 -9.05 17.34 -7.34
CA PHE A 277 -8.04 18.34 -7.68
C PHE A 277 -7.28 17.99 -8.96
N LYS A 278 -6.80 19.02 -9.66
CA LYS A 278 -6.09 18.87 -10.92
C LYS A 278 -4.60 18.72 -10.68
N SER A 279 -3.97 17.84 -11.44
CA SER A 279 -2.52 17.70 -11.49
C SER A 279 -2.07 17.47 -12.93
N THR A 280 -0.87 17.89 -13.26
CA THR A 280 -0.33 17.83 -14.63
C THR A 280 1.00 17.11 -14.65
N LEU A 281 1.31 16.46 -15.78
CA LEU A 281 2.64 15.96 -16.04
C LEU A 281 3.57 17.11 -16.39
N TYR A 282 4.72 17.17 -15.73
CA TYR A 282 5.76 18.14 -16.00
C TYR A 282 7.10 17.43 -16.17
N LYS A 283 8.04 18.05 -16.91
CA LYS A 283 9.41 17.55 -17.06
C LYS A 283 10.36 18.35 -16.18
N SER A 284 11.02 17.68 -15.23
CA SER A 284 12.09 18.25 -14.41
C SER A 284 13.36 17.43 -14.62
N ASN A 285 14.44 18.05 -15.11
CA ASN A 285 15.72 17.39 -15.40
C ASN A 285 15.56 16.11 -16.27
N ASN A 286 14.78 16.20 -17.34
CA ASN A 286 14.45 15.09 -18.25
C ASN A 286 13.69 13.91 -17.60
N LYS A 287 13.15 14.10 -16.40
CA LYS A 287 12.30 13.12 -15.71
C LYS A 287 10.87 13.63 -15.59
N ASN A 288 9.92 12.73 -15.68
CA ASN A 288 8.51 13.04 -15.50
C ASN A 288 8.21 13.21 -14.01
N VAL A 289 7.54 14.29 -13.66
CA VAL A 289 7.05 14.61 -12.32
C VAL A 289 5.58 15.04 -12.40
N LEU A 290 4.86 14.93 -11.29
CA LEU A 290 3.50 15.49 -11.20
C LEU A 290 3.57 16.90 -10.61
N TYR A 291 2.92 17.85 -11.23
CA TYR A 291 2.75 19.19 -10.73
C TYR A 291 1.32 19.38 -10.23
N ILE A 292 1.18 20.02 -9.07
CA ILE A 292 -0.10 20.40 -8.48
C ILE A 292 -0.05 21.90 -8.22
N ASP A 293 -0.98 22.65 -8.78
CA ASP A 293 -1.03 24.10 -8.65
C ASP A 293 -1.47 24.52 -7.24
N ILE A 294 -1.13 25.75 -6.87
CA ILE A 294 -1.38 26.25 -5.51
C ILE A 294 -2.86 26.25 -5.14
N ILE A 295 -3.76 26.50 -6.09
CA ILE A 295 -5.21 26.51 -5.85
C ILE A 295 -5.69 25.10 -5.49
N SER A 296 -5.27 24.08 -6.24
CA SER A 296 -5.54 22.68 -5.92
C SER A 296 -4.99 22.28 -4.54
N ILE A 297 -3.79 22.74 -4.17
CA ILE A 297 -3.21 22.45 -2.85
C ILE A 297 -4.01 23.09 -1.72
N LYS A 298 -4.46 24.35 -1.87
CA LYS A 298 -5.31 25.01 -0.88
C LYS A 298 -6.61 24.25 -0.65
N ASN A 299 -7.28 23.85 -1.74
CA ASN A 299 -8.52 23.08 -1.65
C ASN A 299 -8.30 21.70 -1.02
N LEU A 300 -7.15 21.08 -1.30
CA LEU A 300 -6.78 19.79 -0.74
C LEU A 300 -6.42 19.89 0.75
N TYR A 301 -5.83 21.00 1.19
CA TYR A 301 -5.15 21.10 2.48
C TYR A 301 -6.04 20.73 3.65
N TYR A 302 -7.28 21.23 3.70
CA TYR A 302 -8.22 20.97 4.80
C TYR A 302 -8.47 19.47 5.03
N ASN A 303 -8.48 18.68 3.96
CA ASN A 303 -8.70 17.23 4.04
C ASN A 303 -7.45 16.45 4.47
N ILE A 304 -6.25 16.99 4.22
CA ILE A 304 -4.98 16.31 4.53
C ILE A 304 -4.33 16.82 5.81
N GLU A 305 -4.69 18.02 6.28
CA GLU A 305 -4.13 18.67 7.46
C GLU A 305 -4.07 17.78 8.71
N PRO A 306 -5.12 17.00 9.05
CA PRO A 306 -5.09 16.13 10.22
C PRO A 306 -3.99 15.05 10.18
N PHE A 307 -3.48 14.74 8.99
CA PHE A 307 -2.45 13.72 8.76
C PHE A 307 -1.05 14.32 8.56
N ILE A 308 -0.92 15.66 8.56
CA ILE A 308 0.38 16.33 8.37
C ILE A 308 1.12 16.40 9.71
N ILE A 309 2.30 15.81 9.71
CA ILE A 309 3.17 15.78 10.89
C ILE A 309 3.81 17.16 11.08
N PRO A 310 3.89 17.68 12.32
CA PRO A 310 4.43 19.02 12.60
C PRO A 310 5.77 19.31 11.91
N SER A 311 6.74 18.39 12.00
CA SER A 311 8.05 18.51 11.35
C SER A 311 8.03 18.55 9.83
N MET A 312 6.91 18.20 9.21
CA MET A 312 6.72 18.21 7.76
C MET A 312 5.80 19.34 7.29
N LYS A 313 5.28 20.18 8.20
CA LYS A 313 4.41 21.33 7.85
C LYS A 313 5.11 22.33 6.94
N TYR A 314 6.43 22.51 7.06
CA TYR A 314 7.21 23.42 6.20
C TYR A 314 7.04 23.13 4.71
N LYS A 315 6.68 21.90 4.37
CA LYS A 315 6.31 21.54 3.01
C LYS A 315 5.10 22.38 2.62
N PHE A 316 4.02 22.36 3.36
CA PHE A 316 2.74 22.99 3.00
C PHE A 316 2.65 24.51 3.29
N TYR A 317 3.27 24.97 4.36
CA TYR A 317 2.89 26.20 5.08
C TYR A 317 3.12 27.54 4.36
N LYS A 318 3.85 27.59 3.25
CA LYS A 318 4.28 28.90 2.70
C LYS A 318 3.16 29.74 2.08
N TYR A 319 1.96 29.17 1.88
CA TYR A 319 0.87 29.79 1.11
C TYR A 319 -0.54 29.31 1.52
N ILE A 320 -0.67 28.61 2.64
CA ILE A 320 -1.96 28.39 3.32
C ILE A 320 -2.02 29.44 4.42
#